data_AF-A0A7S7M8C9-F1
#
_entry.id   AF-A0A7S7M8C9-F1
#
_cell.length_a   1.000
_cell.length_b   1.000
_cell.length_c   1.000
_cell.angle_alpha   90.00
_cell.angle_beta   90.00
_cell.angle_gamma   90.00
#
_symmetry.space_group_name_H-M   'P 1'
#
loop_
_entity.id
_entity.type
_entity.pdbx_description
1 polymer ?
#
loop_
_entity_poly.entity_id
_entity_poly.type
_entity_poly.pdbx_seq_one_letter_code
_entity_poly.pdbx_strand_id
1 'polypeptide(L)' 'MSYAYVIIGNDLELDTQTGRLWANKSSYFDRNGYATAKPEELTRYLINIYYVLLTRGIFGTHVYVENKALREYLQKYF' A
#
# COMPACT_ATOMS: atom_id res chain seq x y z
N MET A 1 18.90 -6.26 -9.53
CA MET A 1 17.96 -7.20 -8.90
C MET A 1 16.84 -7.46 -9.88
N SER A 2 16.55 -8.72 -10.21
CA SER A 2 15.65 -9.03 -11.32
C SER A 2 14.18 -8.98 -10.94
N TYR A 3 13.84 -9.40 -9.72
CA TYR A 3 12.48 -9.41 -9.19
C TYR A 3 12.39 -8.59 -7.91
N ALA A 4 11.28 -7.88 -7.70
CA ALA A 4 10.97 -7.20 -6.46
C ALA A 4 9.92 -7.99 -5.67
N TYR A 5 10.02 -7.98 -4.34
CA TYR A 5 9.02 -8.54 -3.44
C TYR A 5 8.48 -7.40 -2.59
N VAL A 6 7.20 -7.10 -2.76
CA VAL A 6 6.51 -6.01 -2.07
C VAL A 6 5.43 -6.60 -1.19
N ILE A 7 5.50 -6.27 0.09
CA ILE A 7 4.52 -6.68 1.09
C ILE A 7 3.70 -5.44 1.42
N ILE A 8 2.40 -5.49 1.14
CA ILE A 8 1.42 -4.48 1.52
C ILE A 8 0.71 -4.99 2.76
N GLY A 9 0.99 -4.34 3.89
CA GLY A 9 0.39 -4.69 5.17
C GLY A 9 -1.01 -4.10 5.33
N ASN A 10 -1.58 -4.28 6.52
CA ASN A 10 -2.87 -3.71 6.90
C ASN A 10 -2.82 -2.19 7.22
N ASP A 11 -1.71 -1.53 6.87
CA ASP A 11 -1.52 -0.09 6.88
C ASP A 11 -2.24 0.63 5.73
N LEU A 12 -2.58 -0.09 4.65
CA LEU A 12 -3.33 0.42 3.52
C LEU A 12 -4.62 -0.37 3.33
N GLU A 13 -5.75 0.31 3.45
CA GLU A 13 -7.06 -0.29 3.27
C GLU A 13 -7.73 0.25 2.01
N LEU A 14 -8.52 -0.61 1.37
CA LEU A 14 -9.33 -0.25 0.22
C LEU A 14 -10.79 -0.21 0.65
N ASP A 15 -11.42 0.94 0.45
CA ASP A 15 -12.86 1.04 0.47
C ASP A 15 -13.40 0.44 -0.84
N THR A 16 -14.00 -0.74 -0.75
CA THR A 16 -14.57 -1.46 -1.89
C THR A 16 -15.80 -0.77 -2.51
N GLN A 17 -16.45 0.14 -1.78
CA GLN A 17 -17.62 0.87 -2.26
C GLN A 17 -17.22 2.10 -3.08
N THR A 18 -16.18 2.81 -2.64
CA THR A 18 -15.70 4.04 -3.31
C THR A 18 -14.49 3.81 -4.21
N GLY A 19 -13.83 2.65 -4.10
CA GLY A 19 -12.56 2.35 -4.77
C GLY A 19 -11.39 3.19 -4.22
N ARG A 20 -11.56 3.84 -3.07
CA ARG A 20 -10.54 4.72 -2.49
C ARG A 20 -9.63 3.95 -1.54
N LEU A 21 -8.34 4.16 -1.72
CA LEU A 21 -7.31 3.71 -0.78
C LEU A 21 -7.24 4.71 0.38
N TRP A 22 -7.13 4.21 1.60
CA TRP A 22 -6.91 5.03 2.79
C TRP A 22 -5.86 4.39 3.70
N ALA A 23 -4.99 5.22 4.26
CA ALA A 23 -4.01 4.77 5.23
C ALA A 23 -4.66 4.52 6.59
N ASN A 24 -4.57 3.29 7.08
CA ASN A 24 -5.00 2.94 8.43
C ASN A 24 -3.93 3.37 9.45
N LYS A 25 -4.16 4.54 10.05
CA LYS A 25 -3.34 5.11 11.12
C LYS A 25 -3.22 4.20 12.35
N SER A 26 -4.21 3.36 12.65
CA SER A 26 -4.19 2.46 13.81
C SER A 26 -3.27 1.26 13.62
N SER A 27 -2.99 0.85 12.36
CA SER A 27 -2.04 -0.21 12.04
C SER A 27 -0.64 0.32 11.67
N TYR A 28 -0.47 1.65 11.60
CA TYR A 28 0.80 2.29 11.28
C TYR A 28 1.61 2.55 12.57
N PHE A 29 2.44 1.58 12.95
CA PHE A 29 3.24 1.61 14.19
C PHE A 29 4.52 2.47 14.11
N ASP A 30 4.78 3.16 13.00
CA ASP A 30 5.95 4.05 12.91
C ASP A 30 5.71 5.36 13.66
N ARG A 31 6.32 5.45 14.85
CA ARG A 31 6.22 6.59 15.78
C ARG A 31 6.83 7.90 15.25
N ASN A 32 7.70 7.87 14.23
CA ASN A 32 8.43 9.06 13.77
C ASN A 32 7.74 9.77 12.59
N GLY A 33 6.97 9.07 11.75
CA GLY A 33 6.20 9.68 10.64
C GLY A 33 4.80 10.20 11.01
N TYR A 34 4.33 9.90 12.23
CA TYR A 34 2.92 10.01 12.62
C TYR A 34 2.50 11.40 13.17
N ALA A 35 3.45 12.22 13.63
CA ALA A 35 3.12 13.34 14.52
C ALA A 35 2.50 14.57 13.83
N THR A 36 2.66 14.77 12.52
CA THR A 36 2.34 16.07 11.89
C THR A 36 1.54 15.98 10.58
N ALA A 37 1.32 14.79 10.02
CA ALA A 37 0.70 14.65 8.70
C ALA A 37 -0.82 14.43 8.75
N LYS A 38 -1.55 15.16 7.89
CA LYS A 38 -2.98 14.95 7.66
C LYS A 38 -3.23 13.53 7.13
N PRO A 39 -4.36 12.89 7.46
CA PRO A 39 -4.66 11.51 7.02
C PRO A 39 -4.66 11.33 5.50
N GLU A 40 -5.09 12.36 4.75
CA GLU A 40 -5.07 12.35 3.29
C GLU A 40 -3.65 12.39 2.71
N GLU A 41 -2.77 13.20 3.31
CA GLU A 41 -1.36 13.26 2.91
C GLU A 41 -0.64 11.96 3.26
N LEU A 42 -0.90 11.40 4.44
CA LEU A 42 -0.33 10.11 4.84
C LEU A 42 -0.71 9.00 3.87
N THR A 43 -1.99 8.97 3.48
CA THR A 43 -2.50 8.05 2.45
C THR A 43 -1.72 8.20 1.15
N ARG A 44 -1.52 9.43 0.70
CA ARG A 44 -0.76 9.70 -0.53
C ARG A 44 0.71 9.29 -0.42
N TYR A 45 1.35 9.51 0.73
CA TYR A 45 2.71 9.06 0.97
C TYR A 45 2.82 7.53 0.92
N LEU A 46 1.93 6.81 1.61
CA LEU A 46 1.87 5.35 1.59
C LEU A 46 1.68 4.79 0.19
N ILE A 47 0.73 5.35 -0.57
CA ILE A 47 0.51 4.97 -1.97
C ILE A 47 1.77 5.20 -2.80
N ASN A 48 2.44 6.34 -2.64
CA ASN A 48 3.66 6.66 -3.37
C ASN A 48 4.82 5.71 -3.03
N ILE A 49 4.96 5.31 -1.76
CA ILE A 49 5.98 4.34 -1.33
C ILE A 49 5.75 3.01 -2.05
N TYR A 50 4.53 2.46 -1.98
CA TYR A 50 4.21 1.21 -2.66
C TYR A 50 4.34 1.32 -4.18
N TYR A 51 3.92 2.44 -4.77
CA TYR A 51 4.09 2.70 -6.21
C TYR A 51 5.56 2.63 -6.65
N VAL A 52 6.46 3.29 -5.91
CA VAL A 52 7.91 3.23 -6.20
C VAL A 52 8.45 1.81 -6.01
N LEU A 53 8.02 1.09 -4.98
CA LEU A 53 8.45 -0.30 -4.77
C LEU A 53 7.98 -1.23 -5.88
N LEU A 54 6.74 -1.07 -6.35
CA LEU A 54 6.14 -1.89 -7.40
C LEU A 54 6.82 -1.69 -8.77
N THR A 55 7.30 -0.48 -9.04
CA THR A 55 7.95 -0.09 -10.30
C THR A 55 9.46 -0.37 -10.34
N ARG A 56 10.05 -0.81 -9.23
CA ARG A 56 11.50 -1.14 -9.15
C ARG A 56 11.86 -2.53 -9.66
N GLY A 57 10.89 -3.42 -9.88
CA GLY A 57 11.12 -4.74 -10.46
C GLY A 57 11.34 -4.65 -11.97
N ILE A 58 12.49 -5.13 -12.47
CA ILE A 58 12.82 -5.10 -13.91
C ILE A 58 12.12 -6.24 -14.66
N PHE A 59 12.11 -7.45 -14.10
CA PHE A 59 11.47 -8.63 -14.71
C PHE A 59 10.08 -8.93 -14.13
N GLY A 60 9.73 -8.30 -13.01
CA GLY A 60 8.43 -8.46 -12.37
C GLY A 60 8.48 -8.16 -10.87
N THR A 61 7.30 -7.97 -10.30
CA THR A 61 7.14 -7.69 -8.87
C THR A 61 6.12 -8.65 -8.27
N HIS A 62 6.52 -9.41 -7.26
CA HIS A 62 5.62 -10.22 -6.46
C HIS A 62 5.03 -9.37 -5.35
N VAL A 63 3.71 -9.26 -5.35
CA VAL A 63 2.97 -8.47 -4.36
C VAL A 63 2.25 -9.42 -3.41
N TYR A 64 2.58 -9.34 -2.13
CA TYR A 64 1.82 -9.97 -1.07
C TYR A 64 0.97 -8.91 -0.38
N VAL A 65 -0.32 -9.17 -0.25
CA VAL A 65 -1.27 -8.23 0.37
C VAL A 65 -1.96 -8.95 1.51
N GLU A 66 -1.80 -8.42 2.71
CA GLU A 66 -2.42 -8.97 3.92
C GLU A 66 -3.94 -8.70 3.92
N ASN A 67 -4.35 -7.50 3.51
CA ASN A 67 -5.75 -7.13 3.43
C ASN A 67 -6.47 -7.85 2.28
N LYS A 68 -7.49 -8.66 2.61
CA LYS A 68 -8.22 -9.46 1.63
C LYS A 68 -8.96 -8.61 0.58
N ALA A 69 -9.58 -7.51 0.97
CA ALA A 69 -10.31 -6.65 0.04
C ALA A 69 -9.38 -5.96 -0.97
N LEU A 70 -8.23 -5.47 -0.48
CA LEU A 70 -7.20 -4.90 -1.35
C LEU A 70 -6.58 -5.94 -2.27
N ARG A 71 -6.37 -7.17 -1.77
CA ARG A 71 -5.88 -8.31 -2.57
C ARG A 71 -6.84 -8.65 -3.70
N GLU A 72 -8.13 -8.79 -3.41
CA GLU A 72 -9.17 -9.10 -4.42
C GLU A 72 -9.27 -7.99 -5.47
N TYR A 73 -9.06 -6.74 -5.09
CA TYR A 73 -9.02 -5.62 -6.02
C TYR A 73 -7.78 -5.68 -6.93
N LEU A 74 -6.59 -5.88 -6.36
CA LEU A 74 -5.34 -5.95 -7.13
C LEU A 74 -5.31 -7.16 -8.07
N GLN A 75 -5.90 -8.29 -7.67
CA GLN A 75 -6.04 -9.48 -8.50
C GLN A 75 -6.87 -9.26 -9.78
N LYS A 76 -7.64 -8.17 -9.88
CA LYS A 76 -8.32 -7.81 -11.14
C LYS A 76 -7.38 -7.17 -12.16
N TYR A 77 -6.22 -6.68 -11.72
CA TYR A 77 -5.27 -5.96 -12.56
C TYR A 77 -3.97 -6.74 -12.84
N PHE A 78 -3.68 -7.78 -12.05
CA PHE A 78 -2.56 -8.71 -12.21
C PHE A 78 -3.06 -10.11 -12.53
#